data_AF-A0A947G0N1-F1
#
_entry.id   AF-A0A947G0N1-F1
#
_cell.length_a   1.000
_cell.length_b   1.000
_cell.length_c   1.000
_cell.angle_alpha   90.00
_cell.angle_beta   90.00
_cell.angle_gamma   90.00
#
_symmetry.space_group_name_H-M   'P 1'
#
loop_
_entity.id
_entity.type
_entity.pdbx_description
1 polymer ?
#
loop_
_entity_poly.entity_id
_entity_poly.type
_entity_poly.pdbx_seq_one_letter_code
_entity_poly.pdbx_strand_id
1 'polypeptide(L)'
;LWDKPLARPALATQHFWLATIGIVLYTVSMWAAGLMEGLQWRAVGDGGLLANPIFIDIVHRLEPFYWLRLVGGTLYFVGALMAVYNLFKTMRGPESVSTDAAAPVPAT
;
A
#
# COMPACT_ATOMS: atom_id res chain seq x y z
N LEU A 1 -15.53 19.73 4.42
CA LEU A 1 -15.29 19.92 5.87
C LEU A 1 -14.47 21.19 6.15
N TRP A 2 -13.32 21.40 5.53
CA TRP A 2 -12.48 22.60 5.77
C TRP A 2 -12.61 23.72 4.73
N ASP A 3 -13.43 23.55 3.69
CA ASP A 3 -13.66 24.52 2.59
C ASP A 3 -12.36 25.12 1.99
N LYS A 4 -11.31 24.30 1.93
CA LYS A 4 -9.97 24.69 1.48
C LYS A 4 -9.45 23.73 0.41
N PRO A 5 -8.75 24.22 -0.63
CA PRO A 5 -8.01 23.36 -1.53
C PRO A 5 -6.85 22.67 -0.78
N LEU A 6 -6.40 21.52 -1.31
CA LEU A 6 -5.23 20.79 -0.80
C LEU A 6 -3.99 21.69 -0.82
N ALA A 7 -3.23 21.71 0.29
CA ALA A 7 -2.09 22.60 0.45
C ALA A 7 -0.98 22.33 -0.58
N ARG A 8 -0.79 21.06 -0.96
CA ARG A 8 0.16 20.62 -1.99
C ARG A 8 -0.44 19.48 -2.83
N PRO A 9 -1.05 19.77 -3.99
CA PRO A 9 -1.60 18.74 -4.87
C PRO A 9 -0.56 17.72 -5.35
N ALA A 10 0.68 18.16 -5.60
CA ALA A 10 1.77 17.27 -6.02
C ALA A 10 2.08 16.16 -4.99
N LEU A 11 1.94 16.44 -3.69
CA LEU A 11 2.14 15.42 -2.64
C LEU A 11 1.03 14.36 -2.68
N ALA A 12 -0.17 14.70 -3.12
CA ALA A 12 -1.26 13.73 -3.29
C ALA A 12 -0.95 12.76 -4.45
N THR A 13 -0.40 13.27 -5.56
CA THR A 13 0.05 12.41 -6.67
C THR A 13 1.20 11.50 -6.25
N GLN A 14 2.18 12.01 -5.48
CA GLN A 14 3.27 11.19 -4.95
C GLN A 14 2.77 10.12 -3.97
N HIS A 15 1.85 10.49 -3.07
CA HIS A 15 1.17 9.55 -2.18
C HIS A 15 0.47 8.44 -2.97
N PHE A 16 -0.28 8.80 -4.02
CA PHE A 16 -0.98 7.83 -4.85
C PHE A 16 -0.03 6.77 -5.42
N TRP A 17 1.11 7.18 -5.99
CA TRP A 17 2.07 6.24 -6.56
C TRP A 17 2.76 5.38 -5.50
N LEU A 18 3.17 5.96 -4.38
CA LEU A 18 3.78 5.20 -3.28
C LEU A 18 2.81 4.18 -2.68
N ALA A 19 1.57 4.59 -2.43
CA ALA A 19 0.52 3.72 -1.90
C ALA A 19 0.18 2.61 -2.90
N THR A 20 0.03 2.93 -4.19
CA THR A 20 -0.31 1.95 -5.23
C THR A 20 0.79 0.91 -5.39
N ILE A 21 2.05 1.34 -5.50
CA ILE A 21 3.18 0.41 -5.62
C ILE A 21 3.33 -0.43 -4.35
N GLY A 22 3.22 0.20 -3.18
CA GLY A 22 3.32 -0.47 -1.88
C GLY A 22 2.27 -1.56 -1.68
N ILE A 23 0.99 -1.26 -1.99
CA ILE A 23 -0.10 -2.23 -1.82
C ILE A 23 -0.04 -3.37 -2.83
N VAL A 24 0.37 -3.10 -4.07
CA VAL A 24 0.55 -4.14 -5.09
C VAL A 24 1.68 -5.09 -4.66
N LEU A 25 2.82 -4.55 -4.24
CA LEU A 25 3.94 -5.35 -3.76
C LEU A 25 3.56 -6.23 -2.55
N TYR A 26 2.83 -5.64 -1.60
CA TYR A 26 2.29 -6.35 -0.43
C TYR A 26 1.37 -7.49 -0.85
N THR A 27 0.40 -7.22 -1.72
CA THR A 27 -0.61 -8.20 -2.16
C THR A 27 0.02 -9.37 -2.92
N VAL A 28 0.95 -9.08 -3.84
CA VAL A 28 1.68 -10.12 -4.59
C VAL A 28 2.49 -11.00 -3.65
N SER A 29 3.19 -10.42 -2.67
CA SER A 29 3.92 -11.19 -1.66
C SER A 29 3.00 -12.12 -0.88
N MET A 30 1.77 -11.68 -0.60
CA MET A 30 0.79 -12.46 0.15
C MET A 30 0.22 -13.62 -0.64
N TRP A 31 -0.11 -13.41 -1.91
CA TRP A 31 -0.58 -14.48 -2.78
C TRP A 31 0.48 -15.55 -3.00
N ALA A 32 1.72 -15.14 -3.27
CA ALA A 32 2.82 -16.09 -3.46
C ALA A 32 3.10 -16.92 -2.19
N ALA A 33 3.13 -16.27 -1.02
CA ALA A 33 3.29 -16.93 0.27
C ALA A 33 2.14 -17.92 0.55
N GLY A 34 0.89 -17.49 0.38
CA GLY A 34 -0.28 -18.33 0.64
C GLY A 34 -0.39 -19.54 -0.28
N LEU A 35 -0.02 -19.37 -1.56
CA LEU A 35 0.06 -20.49 -2.51
C LEU A 35 1.14 -21.50 -2.09
N MET A 36 2.33 -21.02 -1.72
CA MET A 36 3.42 -21.88 -1.28
C MET A 36 3.07 -22.65 -0.01
N GLU A 37 2.54 -21.96 0.99
CA GLU A 37 2.14 -22.55 2.26
C GLU A 37 1.03 -23.60 2.06
N GLY A 38 -0.02 -23.23 1.32
CA GLY A 38 -1.12 -24.14 1.01
C GLY A 38 -0.68 -25.39 0.24
N LEU A 39 0.25 -25.25 -0.72
CA LEU A 39 0.81 -26.38 -1.45
C LEU A 39 1.67 -27.28 -0.56
N GLN A 40 2.45 -26.71 0.36
CA GLN A 40 3.33 -27.49 1.24
C GLN A 40 2.57 -28.24 2.35
N TRP A 41 1.44 -27.70 2.83
CA TRP A 41 0.59 -28.40 3.81
C TRP A 41 -0.07 -29.66 3.25
N ARG A 42 -0.37 -29.67 1.95
CA ARG A 42 -0.98 -30.83 1.27
C ARG A 42 0.05 -31.72 0.56
N ALA A 43 1.34 -31.41 0.67
CA ALA A 43 2.38 -32.15 -0.04
C ALA A 43 2.58 -33.53 0.62
N VAL A 44 2.32 -34.59 -0.14
CA VAL A 44 2.51 -35.99 0.26
C VAL A 44 3.63 -36.58 -0.61
N GLY A 45 4.59 -37.24 0.01
CA GLY A 45 5.68 -37.93 -0.68
C GLY A 45 5.31 -39.36 -1.11
N ASP A 46 6.20 -40.03 -1.83
CA ASP A 46 5.96 -41.34 -2.45
C ASP A 46 5.59 -42.46 -1.45
N GLY A 47 5.90 -42.28 -0.17
CA GLY A 47 5.53 -43.18 0.93
C GLY A 47 4.18 -42.89 1.60
N GLY A 48 3.38 -41.95 1.10
CA GLY A 48 2.09 -41.55 1.70
C GLY A 48 2.21 -40.66 2.95
N LEU A 49 3.43 -40.29 3.34
CA LEU A 49 3.73 -39.37 4.44
C LEU A 49 3.82 -37.92 3.95
N LEU A 50 3.66 -36.95 4.84
CA LEU A 50 3.84 -35.54 4.50
C LEU A 50 5.27 -35.27 4.04
N ALA A 51 5.40 -34.54 2.93
CA ALA A 51 6.70 -34.14 2.39
C ALA A 51 7.42 -33.11 3.28
N ASN A 52 6.68 -32.35 4.10
CA ASN A 52 7.21 -31.41 5.09
C ASN A 52 6.68 -31.80 6.49
N PRO A 53 7.31 -32.76 7.20
CA PRO A 53 6.83 -33.25 8.50
C PRO A 53 6.99 -32.22 9.62
N ILE A 54 7.92 -31.27 9.48
CA ILE A 54 8.16 -30.19 10.45
C ILE A 54 7.65 -28.87 9.86
N PHE A 55 6.67 -28.25 10.52
CA PHE A 55 6.07 -27.00 10.06
C PHE A 55 7.07 -25.83 9.95
N ILE A 56 8.11 -25.82 10.80
CA ILE A 56 9.10 -24.74 10.82
C ILE A 56 9.85 -24.60 9.49
N ASP A 57 10.02 -25.69 8.73
CA ASP A 57 10.71 -25.67 7.44
C ASP A 57 9.91 -24.85 6.40
N ILE A 58 8.58 -24.91 6.50
CA ILE A 58 7.67 -24.10 5.68
C ILE A 58 7.82 -22.62 6.06
N VAL A 59 7.87 -22.32 7.35
CA VAL A 59 8.04 -20.95 7.85
C VAL A 59 9.36 -20.34 7.39
N HIS A 60 10.46 -21.09 7.44
CA HIS A 60 11.76 -20.61 6.94
C HIS A 60 11.74 -20.33 5.43
N ARG A 61 11.03 -21.14 4.63
CA ARG A 61 10.87 -20.87 3.19
C ARG A 61 10.04 -19.62 2.90
N LEU A 62 9.17 -19.22 3.83
CA LEU A 62 8.33 -18.02 3.69
C LEU A 62 9.04 -16.71 4.07
N GLU A 63 10.21 -16.79 4.72
CA GLU A 63 11.01 -15.63 5.14
C GLU A 63 11.16 -14.53 4.05
N PRO A 64 11.57 -14.84 2.80
CA PRO A 64 11.71 -13.81 1.77
C PRO A 64 10.40 -13.05 1.49
N PHE A 65 9.23 -13.68 1.62
CA PHE A 65 7.95 -13.02 1.41
C PHE A 65 7.60 -12.06 2.56
N TYR A 66 8.04 -12.34 3.79
CA TYR A 66 7.87 -11.40 4.91
C TYR A 66 8.69 -10.13 4.72
N TRP A 67 9.92 -10.26 4.21
CA TRP A 67 10.74 -9.10 3.85
C TRP A 67 10.10 -8.27 2.73
N LEU A 68 9.60 -8.93 1.68
CA LEU A 68 8.92 -8.25 0.58
C LEU A 68 7.67 -7.50 1.06
N ARG A 69 6.92 -8.11 1.98
CA ARG A 69 5.77 -7.50 2.63
C ARG A 69 6.14 -6.27 3.44
N LEU A 70 7.23 -6.35 4.22
CA LEU A 70 7.72 -5.23 5.02
C LEU A 70 8.11 -4.04 4.13
N VAL A 71 8.77 -4.30 2.99
CA VAL A 71 9.10 -3.25 2.01
C VAL A 71 7.83 -2.63 1.43
N GLY A 72 6.87 -3.44 0.96
CA GLY A 72 5.60 -2.94 0.41
C GLY A 72 4.77 -2.15 1.42
N GLY A 73 4.68 -2.66 2.65
CA GLY A 73 3.99 -1.98 3.75
C GLY A 73 4.67 -0.67 4.15
N THR A 74 6.00 -0.62 4.15
CA THR A 74 6.76 0.60 4.46
C THR A 74 6.52 1.68 3.41
N LEU A 75 6.50 1.33 2.12
CA LEU A 75 6.16 2.27 1.04
C LEU A 75 4.76 2.85 1.22
N TYR A 76 3.79 2.00 1.55
CA TYR A 76 2.42 2.44 1.83
C TYR A 76 2.36 3.35 3.06
N PHE A 77 3.07 3.00 4.13
CA PHE A 77 3.12 3.77 5.38
C PHE A 77 3.75 5.16 5.16
N VAL A 78 4.86 5.24 4.43
CA VAL A 78 5.48 6.52 4.05
C VAL A 78 4.50 7.35 3.24
N GLY A 79 3.79 6.74 2.29
CA GLY A 79 2.70 7.40 1.57
C GLY A 79 1.64 7.97 2.53
N ALA A 80 1.18 7.20 3.51
CA ALA A 80 0.19 7.65 4.49
C ALA A 80 0.68 8.84 5.32
N LEU A 81 1.95 8.84 5.75
CA LEU A 81 2.57 9.97 6.45
C LEU A 81 2.59 11.24 5.58
N MET A 82 2.85 11.12 4.28
CA MET A 82 2.78 12.26 3.34
C MET A 82 1.36 12.83 3.25
N ALA A 83 0.34 11.96 3.22
CA ALA A 83 -1.07 12.38 3.21
C ALA A 83 -1.45 13.11 4.51
N VAL A 84 -1.06 12.57 5.67
CA VAL A 84 -1.28 13.19 6.99
C VAL A 84 -0.60 14.56 7.05
N TYR A 85 0.65 14.66 6.61
CA TYR A 85 1.37 15.93 6.56
C TYR A 85 0.68 16.97 5.66
N ASN A 86 0.19 16.55 4.48
CA ASN A 86 -0.52 17.44 3.55
C ASN A 86 -1.85 17.94 4.15
N LEU A 87 -2.63 17.04 4.75
CA LEU A 87 -3.87 17.36 5.45
C LEU A 87 -3.63 18.31 6.62
N PHE A 88 -2.60 18.06 7.42
CA PHE A 88 -2.21 18.91 8.53
C PHE A 88 -1.89 20.34 8.08
N LYS A 89 -1.19 20.47 6.94
CA LYS A 89 -0.90 21.76 6.33
C LYS A 89 -2.17 22.44 5.79
N THR A 90 -3.10 21.70 5.21
CA THR A 90 -4.40 22.25 4.78
C THR A 90 -5.22 22.77 5.96
N MET A 91 -5.22 22.05 7.10
CA MET A 91 -5.94 22.49 8.31
C MET A 91 -5.35 23.76 8.93
N ARG A 92 -4.01 23.87 8.97
CA ARG A 92 -3.30 25.04 9.56
C ARG A 92 -3.10 26.22 8.61
N GLY A 93 -3.31 26.05 7.32
CA GLY A 93 -3.17 27.12 6.34
C GLY A 93 -4.19 28.24 6.56
N PRO A 94 -3.93 29.47 6.07
CA PRO A 94 -4.90 30.56 6.10
C PRO A 94 -6.24 30.11 5.50
N GLU A 95 -7.35 30.73 5.89
CA GLU A 95 -8.62 30.56 5.18
C GLU A 95 -8.39 30.87 3.69
N SER A 96 -8.71 29.92 2.80
CA SER A 96 -8.82 30.27 1.39
C SER A 96 -10.03 31.16 1.28
N VAL A 97 -9.81 32.42 0.88
CA VAL A 97 -10.89 33.23 0.34
C VAL A 97 -11.48 32.41 -0.81
N SER A 98 -12.74 32.02 -0.66
CA SER A 98 -13.53 31.36 -1.69
C SER A 98 -13.56 32.27 -2.91
N THR A 99 -12.65 32.05 -3.85
CA THR A 99 -12.82 32.56 -5.21
C THR A 99 -13.86 31.66 -5.86
N ASP A 100 -15.13 31.92 -5.55
CA ASP A 100 -16.24 31.68 -6.46
C ASP A 100 -15.98 32.52 -7.71
N ALA A 101 -15.19 31.95 -8.63
CA ALA A 101 -15.16 32.39 -10.00
C ALA A 101 -15.22 31.13 -10.84
N ALA A 102 -16.45 30.65 -11.03
CA ALA A 102 -16.82 30.03 -12.29
C ALA A 102 -16.26 30.92 -13.40
N ALA A 103 -15.15 30.51 -14.01
CA ALA A 103 -14.64 31.18 -15.19
C ALA A 103 -15.75 31.05 -16.25
N PRO A 104 -16.30 32.15 -16.80
CA PRO A 104 -17.21 32.04 -17.91
C PRO A 104 -16.38 31.47 -19.06
N VAL A 105 -16.74 30.28 -19.52
CA VAL A 105 -16.21 29.71 -20.76
C VAL A 105 -16.58 30.71 -21.86
N PRO A 106 -15.63 31.36 -22.56
CA PRO A 106 -15.98 32.17 -23.70
C PRO A 106 -16.56 31.23 -24.77
N ALA A 107 -17.84 31.42 -25.09
CA ALA A 107 -18.45 30.78 -26.23
C ALA A 107 -17.77 31.30 -27.50
N THR A 108 -17.03 30.42 -28.18
CA THR A 108 -16.64 30.56 -29.59
C THR A 108 -17.33 29.48 -30.39
#